data_AF-A8MDT2-F1
#
_entry.id   AF-A8MDT2-F1
#
_cell.length_a   1.000
_cell.length_b   1.000
_cell.length_c   1.000
_cell.angle_alpha   90.00
_cell.angle_beta   90.00
_cell.angle_gamma   90.00
#
_symmetry.space_group_name_H-M   'P 1'
#
loop_
_entity.id
_entity.type
_entity.pdbx_description
1 polymer ?
#
loop_
_entity_poly.entity_id
_entity_poly.type
_entity_poly.pdbx_seq_one_letter_code
_entity_poly.pdbx_strand_id
1 'polypeptide(L)'
;MLNNWTLTNPLMSNTSNLSGLPGFRRLELSDVILLILSESRMEALRLFMILYLLRNHLGVSYEYPPWYSSDVWNALRKLINNGLVNRYSGDRGITMMAITEEGVSRINGLIKELGDSMVIIGSALIMRVSDLRLRIKEITRTYVNMPLRALASVALSDAAHERYYLGDKSIASKILWEASSIL
;
A
#
# COMPACT_ATOMS: atom_id res chain seq x y z
N MET A 1 12.14 0.28 19.40
CA MET A 1 11.23 1.39 19.07
C MET A 1 11.98 2.36 18.18
N LEU A 2 11.54 2.55 16.94
CA LEU A 2 11.79 3.70 16.05
C LEU A 2 10.94 3.46 14.78
N ASN A 3 9.94 4.32 14.56
CA ASN A 3 9.12 4.38 13.35
C ASN A 3 9.94 5.06 12.24
N ASN A 4 10.69 4.29 11.45
CA ASN A 4 11.51 4.86 10.38
C ASN A 4 11.05 4.35 9.01
N TRP A 5 10.05 5.04 8.48
CA TRP A 5 9.77 5.18 7.04
C TRP A 5 10.87 6.02 6.35
N THR A 6 12.13 5.67 6.57
CA THR A 6 13.25 6.46 6.04
C THR A 6 13.71 5.90 4.71
N LEU A 7 13.26 6.59 3.67
CA LEU A 7 13.94 6.72 2.40
C LEU A 7 15.41 7.13 2.60
N THR A 8 16.29 6.57 1.79
CA THR A 8 17.62 7.12 1.50
C THR A 8 17.46 8.36 0.61
N ASN A 9 17.12 9.51 1.18
CA ASN A 9 17.25 10.79 0.48
C ASN A 9 17.75 11.92 1.41
N PRO A 10 18.88 12.58 1.14
CA PRO A 10 19.52 13.55 2.06
C PRO A 10 18.73 14.84 2.31
N LEU A 11 17.59 15.04 1.64
CA LEU A 11 16.74 16.23 1.80
C LEU A 11 15.68 16.07 2.93
N MET A 12 15.65 14.94 3.63
CA MET A 12 14.65 14.63 4.67
C MET A 12 15.17 14.90 6.09
N SER A 13 14.99 16.12 6.59
CA SER A 13 15.07 16.40 8.04
C SER A 13 13.88 17.18 8.62
N ASN A 14 12.90 17.59 7.80
CA ASN A 14 11.88 18.57 8.25
C ASN A 14 10.40 18.12 8.23
N THR A 15 10.06 16.88 7.83
CA THR A 15 8.63 16.45 7.77
C THR A 15 8.09 15.90 9.10
N SER A 16 8.95 15.62 10.09
CA SER A 16 8.53 15.20 11.44
C SER A 16 7.74 16.28 12.20
N ASN A 17 7.87 17.55 11.79
CA ASN A 17 7.16 18.68 12.42
C ASN A 17 5.72 18.87 11.94
N LEU A 18 5.30 18.21 10.86
CA LEU A 18 3.95 18.41 10.28
C LEU A 18 2.88 17.55 10.96
N SER A 19 3.25 16.42 11.56
CA SER A 19 2.31 15.54 12.29
C SER A 19 1.80 16.10 13.61
N GLY A 20 2.35 17.23 14.07
CA GLY A 20 1.87 17.98 15.24
C GLY A 20 1.07 19.24 14.90
N LEU A 21 0.89 19.55 13.61
CA LEU A 21 0.10 20.72 13.20
C LEU A 21 -1.40 20.38 13.20
N PRO A 22 -2.25 21.24 13.79
CA PRO A 22 -3.70 21.06 13.70
C PRO A 22 -4.13 21.05 12.23
N GLY A 23 -4.74 19.95 11.80
CA GLY A 23 -5.24 19.75 10.43
C GLY A 23 -4.44 18.77 9.55
N PHE A 24 -3.32 18.22 10.03
CA PHE A 24 -2.56 17.18 9.34
C PHE A 24 -2.46 15.91 10.17
N ARG A 25 -2.98 14.79 9.65
CA ARG A 25 -2.77 13.45 10.26
C ARG A 25 -1.93 12.59 9.35
N ARG A 26 -0.99 11.84 9.94
CA ARG A 26 -0.23 10.83 9.20
C ARG A 26 -1.02 9.54 9.11
N LEU A 27 -1.18 8.99 7.92
CA LEU A 27 -1.72 7.66 7.72
C LEU A 27 -0.58 6.63 7.71
N GLU A 28 -0.80 5.54 8.45
CA GLU A 28 0.12 4.42 8.49
C GLU A 28 -0.16 3.46 7.32
N LEU A 29 0.82 2.59 7.02
CA LEU A 29 0.66 1.55 5.99
C LEU A 29 -0.53 0.64 6.30
N SER A 30 -0.76 0.37 7.58
CA SER A 30 -1.91 -0.40 8.06
C SER A 30 -3.24 0.24 7.65
N ASP A 31 -3.35 1.57 7.68
CA ASP A 31 -4.57 2.27 7.28
C ASP A 31 -4.78 2.17 5.77
N VAL A 32 -3.70 2.29 4.99
CA VAL A 32 -3.74 2.09 3.52
C VAL A 32 -4.18 0.67 3.16
N ILE A 33 -3.63 -0.35 3.84
CA ILE A 33 -4.02 -1.75 3.62
C ILE A 33 -5.50 -1.96 3.96
N LEU A 34 -6.00 -1.39 5.06
CA LEU A 34 -7.41 -1.46 5.41
C LEU A 34 -8.29 -0.76 4.37
N LEU A 35 -7.87 0.40 3.84
CA LEU A 35 -8.60 1.08 2.77
C LEU A 35 -8.69 0.20 1.51
N ILE A 36 -7.61 -0.46 1.10
CA ILE A 36 -7.62 -1.38 -0.05
C ILE A 36 -8.56 -2.56 0.21
N LEU A 37 -8.41 -3.23 1.36
CA LEU A 37 -9.21 -4.41 1.70
C LEU A 37 -10.69 -4.08 2.00
N SER A 38 -11.01 -2.82 2.30
CA SER A 38 -12.39 -2.35 2.44
C SER A 38 -13.15 -2.31 1.10
N GLU A 39 -12.44 -2.20 -0.02
CA GLU A 39 -13.06 -2.23 -1.35
C GLU A 39 -13.34 -3.66 -1.82
N SER A 40 -12.49 -4.62 -1.45
CA SER A 40 -12.71 -6.04 -1.77
C SER A 40 -11.77 -6.95 -1.00
N ARG A 41 -12.24 -8.18 -0.74
CA ARG A 41 -11.36 -9.32 -0.44
C ARG A 41 -10.53 -9.68 -1.67
N MET A 42 -9.30 -10.15 -1.46
CA MET A 42 -8.38 -10.48 -2.55
C MET A 42 -7.29 -11.46 -2.13
N GLU A 43 -6.62 -12.05 -3.12
CA GLU A 43 -5.43 -12.86 -2.93
C GLU A 43 -4.29 -12.00 -2.35
N ALA A 44 -3.47 -12.55 -1.46
CA ALA A 44 -2.39 -11.79 -0.82
C ALA A 44 -1.40 -11.19 -1.84
N LEU A 45 -1.05 -11.96 -2.88
CA LEU A 45 -0.17 -11.49 -3.95
C LEU A 45 -0.76 -10.28 -4.69
N ARG A 46 -2.07 -10.31 -4.96
CA ARG A 46 -2.80 -9.21 -5.58
C ARG A 46 -2.77 -7.95 -4.72
N LEU A 47 -2.98 -8.10 -3.41
CA LEU A 47 -2.85 -6.99 -2.46
C LEU A 47 -1.46 -6.35 -2.55
N PHE A 48 -0.40 -7.16 -2.57
CA PHE A 48 0.96 -6.65 -2.68
C PHE A 48 1.23 -5.93 -4.01
N MET A 49 0.71 -6.43 -5.13
CA MET A 49 0.82 -5.77 -6.43
C MET A 49 0.03 -4.45 -6.47
N ILE A 50 -1.17 -4.40 -5.88
CA ILE A 50 -1.95 -3.16 -5.76
C ILE A 50 -1.21 -2.13 -4.89
N LEU A 51 -0.62 -2.55 -3.76
CA LEU A 51 0.23 -1.67 -2.94
C LEU A 51 1.43 -1.13 -3.73
N TYR A 52 2.04 -1.95 -4.60
CA TYR A 52 3.16 -1.52 -5.43
C TYR A 52 2.72 -0.46 -6.45
N LEU A 53 1.60 -0.69 -7.14
CA LEU A 53 1.04 0.26 -8.11
C LEU A 53 0.58 1.56 -7.44
N LEU A 54 0.15 1.50 -6.19
CA LEU A 54 -0.20 2.68 -5.40
C LEU A 54 1.01 3.51 -4.96
N ARG A 55 2.25 2.99 -4.99
CA ARG A 55 3.43 3.67 -4.41
C ARG A 55 3.60 5.11 -4.90
N ASN A 56 3.42 5.33 -6.20
CA ASN A 56 3.53 6.64 -6.85
C ASN A 56 2.41 7.59 -6.41
N HIS A 57 1.24 7.04 -6.10
CA HIS A 57 0.08 7.78 -5.60
C HIS A 57 0.13 8.06 -4.10
N LEU A 58 1.01 7.37 -3.37
CA LEU A 58 1.17 7.52 -1.94
C LEU A 58 2.48 8.25 -1.58
N GLY A 59 3.29 8.63 -2.59
CA GLY A 59 4.61 9.23 -2.39
C GLY A 59 5.56 8.30 -1.63
N VAL A 60 5.44 6.99 -1.87
CA VAL A 60 6.26 5.94 -1.28
C VAL A 60 7.14 5.37 -2.38
N SER A 61 8.43 5.17 -2.10
CA SER A 61 9.27 4.30 -2.93
C SER A 61 9.58 3.02 -2.16
N TYR A 62 9.72 1.94 -2.92
CA TYR A 62 10.02 0.62 -2.38
C TYR A 62 11.36 0.15 -2.95
N GLU A 63 12.32 -0.11 -2.07
CA GLU A 63 13.59 -0.74 -2.47
C GLU A 63 13.36 -2.17 -2.99
N TYR A 64 12.41 -2.88 -2.37
CA TYR A 64 11.97 -4.21 -2.75
C TYR A 64 10.45 -4.24 -2.92
N PRO A 65 9.90 -5.04 -3.84
CA PRO A 65 8.45 -5.12 -4.00
C PRO A 65 7.73 -5.44 -2.68
N PRO A 66 6.46 -5.01 -2.49
CA PRO A 66 5.78 -5.10 -1.19
C PRO A 66 5.70 -6.51 -0.57
N TRP A 67 5.77 -7.58 -1.38
CA TRP A 67 5.80 -8.95 -0.88
C TRP A 67 7.16 -9.39 -0.27
N TYR A 68 8.23 -8.61 -0.46
CA TYR A 68 9.52 -8.78 0.21
C TYR A 68 9.76 -7.72 1.30
N SER A 69 8.87 -6.73 1.44
CA SER A 69 9.01 -5.68 2.45
C SER A 69 8.61 -6.17 3.84
N SER A 70 9.56 -6.12 4.77
CA SER A 70 9.32 -6.45 6.19
C SER A 70 8.26 -5.53 6.81
N ASP A 71 8.20 -4.27 6.41
CA ASP A 71 7.22 -3.30 6.91
C ASP A 71 5.80 -3.66 6.49
N VAL A 72 5.61 -4.06 5.23
CA VAL A 72 4.31 -4.51 4.72
C VAL A 72 3.87 -5.78 5.46
N TRP A 73 4.77 -6.75 5.63
CA TRP A 73 4.46 -7.96 6.39
C TRP A 73 4.17 -7.69 7.87
N ASN A 74 4.89 -6.77 8.50
CA ASN A 74 4.66 -6.36 9.88
C ASN A 74 3.31 -5.64 10.02
N ALA A 75 2.96 -4.76 9.07
CA ALA A 75 1.66 -4.09 9.03
C ALA A 75 0.52 -5.11 8.89
N LEU A 76 0.65 -6.07 7.96
CA LEU A 76 -0.33 -7.15 7.80
C LEU A 76 -0.45 -8.01 9.06
N ARG A 77 0.67 -8.43 9.66
CA ARG A 77 0.67 -9.24 10.87
C ARG A 77 -0.02 -8.51 12.03
N LYS A 78 0.23 -7.22 12.20
CA LYS A 78 -0.47 -6.39 13.21
C LYS A 78 -1.97 -6.36 12.94
N LEU A 79 -2.38 -6.14 11.69
CA LEU A 79 -3.81 -6.12 11.32
C LEU A 79 -4.49 -7.47 11.58
N ILE A 80 -3.81 -8.58 11.28
CA ILE A 80 -4.31 -9.93 11.53
C ILE A 80 -4.40 -10.21 13.04
N ASN A 81 -3.34 -9.92 13.79
CA ASN A 81 -3.29 -10.15 15.23
C ASN A 81 -4.33 -9.31 15.99
N ASN A 82 -4.65 -8.12 15.48
CA ASN A 82 -5.67 -7.24 16.04
C ASN A 82 -7.09 -7.59 15.55
N GLY A 83 -7.29 -8.67 14.79
CA GLY A 83 -8.62 -9.06 14.32
C GLY A 83 -9.23 -8.14 13.26
N LEU A 84 -8.44 -7.25 12.63
CA LEU A 84 -8.92 -6.28 11.63
C LEU A 84 -8.91 -6.84 10.20
N VAL A 85 -8.09 -7.88 9.97
CA VAL A 85 -7.98 -8.58 8.69
C VAL A 85 -7.97 -10.09 8.94
N ASN A 86 -8.81 -10.81 8.22
CA ASN A 86 -8.79 -12.26 8.18
C ASN A 86 -7.86 -12.76 7.08
N ARG A 87 -7.03 -13.74 7.44
CA ARG A 87 -6.23 -14.54 6.51
C ARG A 87 -6.81 -15.94 6.47
N TYR A 88 -7.19 -16.42 5.30
CA TYR A 88 -7.70 -17.78 5.11
C TYR A 88 -7.20 -18.38 3.80
N SER A 89 -7.29 -19.70 3.67
CA SER A 89 -7.01 -20.37 2.40
C SER A 89 -8.24 -20.30 1.51
N GLY A 90 -8.10 -19.72 0.33
CA GLY A 90 -9.07 -19.82 -0.74
C GLY A 90 -8.92 -21.13 -1.52
N ASP A 91 -9.60 -21.19 -2.66
CA ASP A 91 -9.54 -22.33 -3.56
C ASP A 91 -8.09 -22.58 -4.01
N ARG A 92 -7.71 -23.86 -4.11
CA ARG A 92 -6.37 -24.30 -4.55
C ARG A 92 -5.21 -23.89 -3.62
N GLY A 93 -5.49 -23.58 -2.35
CA GLY A 93 -4.44 -23.26 -1.36
C GLY A 93 -3.94 -21.82 -1.40
N ILE A 94 -4.59 -20.95 -2.19
CA ILE A 94 -4.18 -19.55 -2.34
C ILE A 94 -4.51 -18.78 -1.06
N THR A 95 -3.55 -18.03 -0.52
CA THR A 95 -3.81 -17.19 0.65
C THR A 95 -4.69 -16.00 0.26
N MET A 96 -5.86 -15.92 0.88
CA MET A 96 -6.82 -14.84 0.75
C MET A 96 -6.76 -13.90 1.96
N MET A 97 -6.98 -12.62 1.70
CA MET A 97 -7.07 -11.55 2.68
C MET A 97 -8.43 -10.87 2.56
N ALA A 98 -9.11 -10.67 3.69
CA ALA A 98 -10.36 -9.94 3.77
C ALA A 98 -10.38 -9.06 5.01
N ILE A 99 -10.92 -7.85 4.89
CA ILE A 99 -11.18 -7.00 6.06
C ILE A 99 -12.28 -7.65 6.93
N THR A 100 -12.18 -7.49 8.26
CA THR A 100 -13.25 -7.91 9.18
C THR A 100 -14.26 -6.78 9.40
N GLU A 101 -15.40 -7.07 10.03
CA GLU A 101 -16.35 -6.02 10.43
C GLU A 101 -15.71 -5.00 11.37
N GLU A 102 -14.83 -5.44 12.28
CA GLU A 102 -14.05 -4.56 13.15
C GLU A 102 -13.07 -3.69 12.36
N GLY A 103 -12.40 -4.27 11.36
CA GLY A 103 -11.55 -3.55 10.43
C GLY A 103 -12.30 -2.45 9.67
N VAL A 104 -13.51 -2.76 9.18
CA VAL A 104 -14.40 -1.80 8.50
C VAL A 104 -14.82 -0.68 9.46
N SER A 105 -15.22 -1.03 10.69
CA SER A 105 -15.60 -0.05 11.71
C SER A 105 -14.45 0.90 12.03
N ARG A 106 -13.24 0.36 12.24
CA ARG A 106 -12.03 1.14 12.51
C ARG A 106 -11.73 2.13 11.39
N ILE A 107 -11.70 1.67 10.14
CA ILE A 107 -11.32 2.55 9.02
C ILE A 107 -12.40 3.60 8.74
N ASN A 108 -13.67 3.26 8.89
CA ASN A 108 -14.76 4.23 8.78
C ASN A 108 -14.73 5.26 9.92
N GLY A 109 -14.40 4.85 11.14
CA GLY A 109 -14.19 5.74 12.28
C GLY A 109 -13.04 6.73 12.01
N LEU A 110 -11.91 6.22 11.53
CA LEU A 110 -10.75 7.03 11.15
C LEU A 110 -11.11 8.05 10.05
N ILE A 111 -11.79 7.62 8.98
CA ILE A 111 -12.23 8.52 7.90
C ILE A 111 -13.19 9.58 8.44
N LYS A 112 -14.14 9.21 9.30
CA LYS A 112 -15.11 10.14 9.87
C LYS A 112 -14.43 11.18 10.77
N GLU A 113 -13.46 10.76 11.59
CA GLU A 113 -12.66 11.66 12.43
C GLU A 113 -11.83 12.63 11.58
N LEU A 114 -11.26 12.14 10.48
CA LEU A 114 -10.48 12.95 9.57
C LEU A 114 -11.32 13.92 8.72
N GLY A 115 -12.57 13.58 8.40
CA GLY A 115 -13.38 14.36 7.47
C GLY A 115 -12.68 14.51 6.10
N ASP A 116 -12.67 15.72 5.56
CA ASP A 116 -11.93 16.08 4.33
C ASP A 116 -10.60 16.81 4.63
N SER A 117 -9.96 16.46 5.76
CA SER A 117 -8.67 17.04 6.14
C SER A 117 -7.53 16.60 5.20
N MET A 118 -6.40 17.29 5.34
CA MET A 118 -5.17 16.92 4.67
C MET A 118 -4.47 15.81 5.46
N VAL A 119 -4.06 14.76 4.77
CA VAL A 119 -3.31 13.65 5.34
C VAL A 119 -1.93 13.56 4.74
N ILE A 120 -0.96 13.20 5.58
CA ILE A 120 0.41 12.90 5.19
C ILE A 120 0.51 11.40 4.97
N ILE A 121 0.97 11.00 3.79
CA ILE A 121 1.15 9.62 3.39
C ILE A 121 2.60 9.39 3.03
N GLY A 122 3.13 8.25 3.49
CA GLY A 122 4.49 7.86 3.21
C GLY A 122 5.51 8.89 3.70
N SER A 123 6.38 9.30 2.79
CA SER A 123 7.56 10.12 3.05
C SER A 123 7.23 11.61 3.19
N ALA A 124 6.29 12.10 2.38
CA ALA A 124 5.96 13.53 2.31
C ALA A 124 4.69 13.87 1.50
N LEU A 125 3.90 12.89 1.00
CA LEU A 125 2.75 13.24 0.18
C LEU A 125 1.64 13.80 1.05
N ILE A 126 1.19 15.01 0.73
CA ILE A 126 0.06 15.66 1.40
C ILE A 126 -1.11 15.70 0.44
N MET A 127 -2.24 15.10 0.82
CA MET A 127 -3.46 15.10 0.00
C MET A 127 -4.72 15.08 0.85
N ARG A 128 -5.87 15.42 0.27
CA ARG A 128 -7.15 15.28 0.96
C ARG A 128 -7.53 13.82 1.14
N VAL A 129 -8.20 13.51 2.25
CA VAL A 129 -8.72 12.15 2.50
C VAL A 129 -9.69 11.70 1.42
N SER A 130 -10.54 12.60 0.92
CA SER A 130 -11.44 12.29 -0.20
C SER A 130 -10.69 11.85 -1.46
N ASP A 131 -9.65 12.60 -1.85
CA ASP A 131 -8.80 12.30 -2.99
C ASP A 131 -8.06 10.97 -2.81
N LEU A 132 -7.52 10.71 -1.60
CA LEU A 132 -6.86 9.45 -1.29
C LEU A 132 -7.80 8.26 -1.46
N ARG A 133 -9.00 8.36 -0.86
CA ARG A 133 -10.01 7.29 -0.93
C ARG A 133 -10.42 7.03 -2.38
N LEU A 134 -10.62 8.10 -3.14
CA LEU A 134 -10.97 7.98 -4.56
C LEU A 134 -9.86 7.28 -5.34
N ARG A 135 -8.59 7.62 -5.09
CA ARG A 135 -7.45 7.02 -5.79
C ARG A 135 -7.24 5.55 -5.44
N ILE A 136 -7.33 5.20 -4.16
CA ILE A 136 -7.25 3.80 -3.71
C ILE A 136 -8.40 2.99 -4.30
N LYS A 137 -9.61 3.53 -4.28
CA LYS A 137 -10.81 2.89 -4.83
C LYS A 137 -10.68 2.65 -6.33
N GLU A 138 -10.26 3.65 -7.09
CA GLU A 138 -10.05 3.57 -8.54
C GLU A 138 -9.05 2.47 -8.91
N ILE A 139 -7.87 2.50 -8.28
CA ILE A 139 -6.79 1.54 -8.55
C ILE A 139 -7.21 0.14 -8.11
N THR A 140 -7.78 0.00 -6.92
CA THR A 140 -8.21 -1.30 -6.41
C THR A 140 -9.26 -1.92 -7.34
N ARG A 141 -10.28 -1.18 -7.76
CA ARG A 141 -11.32 -1.68 -8.67
C ARG A 141 -10.79 -2.03 -10.05
N THR A 142 -9.81 -1.28 -10.55
CA THR A 142 -9.15 -1.57 -11.84
C THR A 142 -8.45 -2.93 -11.82
N TYR A 143 -7.81 -3.29 -10.70
CA TYR A 143 -6.91 -4.46 -10.66
C TYR A 143 -7.46 -5.65 -9.85
N VAL A 144 -8.52 -5.48 -9.05
CA VAL A 144 -9.05 -6.53 -8.16
C VAL A 144 -9.54 -7.77 -8.91
N ASN A 145 -9.99 -7.63 -10.16
CA ASN A 145 -10.47 -8.74 -10.98
C ASN A 145 -9.52 -9.10 -12.15
N MET A 146 -8.40 -8.39 -12.30
CA MET A 146 -7.44 -8.63 -13.39
C MET A 146 -6.71 -9.97 -13.17
N PRO A 147 -6.50 -10.82 -14.17
CA PRO A 147 -5.70 -12.04 -13.99
C PRO A 147 -4.32 -11.71 -13.39
N LEU A 148 -3.83 -12.49 -12.43
CA LEU A 148 -2.57 -12.19 -11.71
C LEU A 148 -1.38 -11.98 -12.66
N ARG A 149 -1.29 -12.76 -13.73
CA ARG A 149 -0.24 -12.62 -14.75
C ARG A 149 -0.31 -11.28 -15.50
N ALA A 150 -1.52 -10.81 -15.80
CA ALA A 150 -1.71 -9.49 -16.41
C ALA A 150 -1.37 -8.37 -15.41
N LEU A 151 -1.77 -8.52 -14.15
CA LEU A 151 -1.41 -7.58 -13.09
C LEU A 151 0.10 -7.49 -12.87
N ALA A 152 0.79 -8.64 -12.86
CA ALA A 152 2.24 -8.71 -12.78
C ALA A 152 2.91 -8.00 -13.98
N SER A 153 2.36 -8.16 -15.18
CA SER A 153 2.85 -7.49 -16.39
C SER A 153 2.70 -5.97 -16.31
N VAL A 154 1.58 -5.48 -15.76
CA VAL A 154 1.38 -4.04 -15.51
C VAL A 154 2.39 -3.52 -14.50
N ALA A 155 2.58 -4.21 -13.38
CA ALA A 155 3.56 -3.84 -12.36
C ALA A 155 4.99 -3.86 -12.90
N LEU A 156 5.33 -4.82 -13.77
CA LEU A 156 6.63 -4.89 -14.43
C LEU A 156 6.86 -3.71 -15.38
N SER A 157 5.86 -3.37 -16.20
CA SER A 157 5.91 -2.24 -17.12
C SER A 157 6.15 -0.93 -16.37
N ASP A 158 5.41 -0.72 -15.27
CA ASP A 158 5.56 0.44 -14.40
C ASP A 158 6.96 0.52 -13.76
N ALA A 159 7.50 -0.62 -13.29
CA ALA A 159 8.86 -0.72 -12.76
C ALA A 159 9.95 -0.45 -13.82
N ALA A 160 9.72 -0.88 -15.06
CA ALA A 160 10.65 -0.66 -16.17
C ALA A 160 10.66 0.81 -16.59
N HIS A 161 9.48 1.45 -16.62
CA HIS A 161 9.34 2.87 -16.90
C HIS A 161 10.09 3.72 -15.87
N GLU A 162 9.94 3.43 -14.58
CA GLU A 162 10.63 4.12 -13.49
C GLU A 162 12.17 3.97 -13.61
N ARG A 163 12.68 2.76 -13.86
CA ARG A 163 14.11 2.54 -14.07
C ARG A 163 14.68 3.33 -15.25
N TYR A 164 13.94 3.41 -16.35
CA TYR A 164 14.39 4.08 -17.57
C TYR A 164 14.38 5.62 -17.41
N TYR A 165 13.31 6.19 -16.85
CA TYR A 165 13.12 7.64 -16.81
C TYR A 165 13.58 8.30 -15.51
N LEU A 166 13.46 7.62 -14.37
CA LEU A 166 13.80 8.16 -13.06
C LEU A 166 15.18 7.72 -12.57
N GLY A 167 15.88 6.89 -13.36
CA GLY A 167 17.21 6.38 -13.01
C GLY A 167 17.20 5.48 -11.77
N ASP A 168 16.03 4.94 -11.42
CA ASP A 168 15.87 4.11 -10.23
C ASP A 168 16.73 2.84 -10.35
N LYS A 169 17.58 2.62 -9.35
CA LYS A 169 18.45 1.44 -9.24
C LYS A 169 17.82 0.32 -8.41
N SER A 170 16.55 0.48 -8.02
CA SER A 170 15.76 -0.52 -7.33
C SER A 170 15.84 -1.88 -8.04
N ILE A 171 16.02 -2.94 -7.24
CA ILE A 171 16.00 -4.31 -7.76
C ILE A 171 14.57 -4.81 -8.00
N ALA A 172 13.55 -3.99 -7.70
CA ALA A 172 12.15 -4.34 -7.85
C ALA A 172 11.79 -4.81 -9.26
N SER A 173 12.29 -4.16 -10.32
CA SER A 173 11.99 -4.58 -11.70
C SER A 173 12.51 -5.99 -12.00
N LYS A 174 13.68 -6.37 -11.47
CA LYS A 174 14.24 -7.72 -11.63
C LYS A 174 13.39 -8.75 -10.88
N ILE A 175 13.02 -8.45 -9.64
CA ILE A 175 12.21 -9.33 -8.80
C ILE A 175 10.80 -9.52 -9.40
N LEU A 176 10.20 -8.44 -9.90
CA LEU A 176 8.91 -8.48 -10.61
C LEU A 176 8.99 -9.37 -11.84
N TRP A 177 10.10 -9.29 -12.60
CA TRP A 177 10.31 -10.11 -13.79
C TRP A 177 10.37 -11.60 -13.41
N GLU A 178 11.15 -11.94 -12.38
CA GLU A 178 11.26 -13.30 -11.86
C GLU A 178 9.92 -13.82 -11.31
N ALA A 179 9.14 -12.98 -10.61
CA ALA A 179 7.81 -13.36 -10.14
C ALA A 179 6.82 -13.58 -11.30
N SER A 180 6.89 -12.74 -12.34
CA SER A 180 5.98 -12.82 -13.49
C SER A 180 6.20 -14.05 -14.38
N SER A 181 7.39 -14.63 -14.39
CA SER A 181 7.70 -15.82 -15.19
C SER A 181 7.21 -17.13 -14.54
N ILE A 182 6.86 -17.08 -13.26
CA ILE A 182 6.40 -18.22 -12.46
C ILE A 182 4.85 -18.27 -12.34
N LEU A 183 4.16 -17.16 -12.68
CA LEU A 183 2.70 -16.99 -12.65
C LEU A 183 2.02 -17.28 -13.99
#